data_AF-A0A954RIC4-F1
#
_entry.id   AF-A0A954RIC4-F1
#
_cell.length_a   1.000
_cell.length_b   1.000
_cell.length_c   1.000
_cell.angle_alpha   90.00
_cell.angle_beta   90.00
_cell.angle_gamma   90.00
#
_symmetry.space_group_name_H-M   'P 1'
#
loop_
_entity.id
_entity.type
_entity.pdbx_description
1 polymer ?
#
loop_
_entity_poly.entity_id
_entity_poly.type
_entity_poly.pdbx_seq_one_letter_code
_entity_poly.pdbx_strand_id
1 'polypeptide(L)'
;MIPAPITWERLRAIFGNPPIVKEVWERQFDYFDAELQQLGRTPYDQIEFGDLWYYHHDLAYVELQPELFAHLFPVCLMDWHCSLIANQTCAHGDSEFHKGVRQGDVFDEMLTTAQRMQVESVFRDSMLYRLDQERGFAFDGMHTPAFG
;
A
#
# COMPACT_ATOMS: atom_id res chain seq x y z
N MET A 1 10.74 16.08 -13.87
CA MET A 1 9.48 16.16 -13.12
C MET A 1 9.79 15.57 -11.76
N ILE A 2 9.61 16.32 -10.68
CA ILE A 2 9.89 15.80 -9.33
C ILE A 2 8.76 14.80 -9.01
N PRO A 3 9.08 13.55 -8.62
CA PRO A 3 8.04 12.59 -8.24
C PRO A 3 7.23 13.15 -7.07
N ALA A 4 5.90 13.06 -7.16
CA ALA A 4 5.04 13.55 -6.09
C ALA A 4 5.28 12.71 -4.82
N PRO A 5 5.35 13.33 -3.63
CA PRO A 5 5.59 12.58 -2.40
C PRO A 5 4.48 11.55 -2.16
N ILE A 6 4.85 10.43 -1.57
CA ILE A 6 3.90 9.43 -1.08
C ILE A 6 3.55 9.80 0.36
N THR A 7 2.29 10.12 0.60
CA THR A 7 1.78 10.49 1.94
C THR A 7 0.51 9.72 2.24
N TRP A 8 0.16 9.61 3.51
CA TRP A 8 -1.09 8.99 3.94
C TRP A 8 -2.32 9.65 3.31
N GLU A 9 -2.33 10.98 3.22
CA GLU A 9 -3.43 11.75 2.62
C GLU A 9 -3.59 11.37 1.14
N ARG A 10 -2.47 11.28 0.40
CA ARG A 10 -2.50 10.87 -1.01
C ARG A 10 -3.06 9.46 -1.15
N LEU A 11 -2.53 8.50 -0.41
CA LEU A 11 -2.93 7.09 -0.53
C LEU A 11 -4.40 6.89 -0.17
N ARG A 12 -4.87 7.51 0.92
CA ARG A 12 -6.28 7.41 1.34
C ARG A 12 -7.22 8.15 0.39
N ALA A 13 -6.81 9.27 -0.19
CA ALA A 13 -7.63 10.01 -1.15
C ALA A 13 -7.95 9.20 -2.40
N ILE A 14 -7.08 8.29 -2.83
CA ILE A 14 -7.36 7.36 -3.95
C ILE A 14 -8.64 6.56 -3.68
N PHE A 15 -8.87 6.18 -2.41
CA PHE A 15 -10.01 5.36 -1.98
C PHE A 15 -11.15 6.19 -1.36
N GLY A 16 -11.13 7.52 -1.51
CA GLY A 16 -12.17 8.39 -0.99
C GLY A 16 -12.13 8.62 0.52
N ASN A 17 -10.96 8.49 1.15
CA ASN A 17 -10.75 8.64 2.60
C ASN A 17 -11.66 7.71 3.44
N PRO A 18 -11.52 6.39 3.26
CA PRO A 18 -12.43 5.42 3.87
C PRO A 18 -12.35 5.46 5.40
N PRO A 19 -13.49 5.32 6.10
CA PRO A 19 -13.51 5.17 7.55
C PRO A 19 -13.02 3.78 7.97
N ILE A 20 -12.76 3.59 9.26
CA ILE A 20 -12.53 2.25 9.83
C ILE A 20 -13.75 1.34 9.59
N VAL A 21 -13.50 0.04 9.47
CA VAL A 21 -14.51 -0.99 9.21
C VAL A 21 -14.88 -1.69 10.52
N LYS A 22 -16.12 -1.48 10.96
CA LYS A 22 -16.59 -2.01 12.26
C LYS A 22 -17.01 -3.47 12.19
N GLU A 23 -17.50 -3.91 11.04
CA GLU A 23 -18.01 -5.25 10.80
C GLU A 23 -17.31 -5.80 9.57
N VAL A 24 -16.52 -6.85 9.78
CA VAL A 24 -15.81 -7.58 8.72
C VAL A 24 -16.56 -8.87 8.47
N TRP A 25 -17.13 -9.02 7.27
CA TRP A 25 -17.78 -10.27 6.84
C TRP A 25 -16.85 -11.14 6.01
N GLU A 26 -15.75 -10.57 5.51
CA GLU A 26 -14.66 -11.28 4.85
C GLU A 26 -14.15 -12.41 5.74
N ARG A 27 -14.00 -13.60 5.14
CA ARG A 27 -13.41 -14.76 5.81
C ARG A 27 -11.93 -14.78 5.51
N GLN A 28 -11.12 -14.65 6.55
CA GLN A 28 -9.66 -14.64 6.42
C GLN A 28 -9.18 -16.01 5.94
N PHE A 29 -8.21 -16.03 5.04
CA PHE A 29 -7.73 -17.23 4.35
C PHE A 29 -7.28 -18.37 5.29
N ASP A 30 -6.55 -18.03 6.35
CA ASP A 30 -6.02 -18.93 7.38
C ASP A 30 -6.94 -19.03 8.62
N TYR A 31 -8.18 -18.55 8.53
CA TYR A 31 -9.20 -18.53 9.60
C TYR A 31 -8.88 -17.59 10.79
N PHE A 32 -7.99 -16.61 10.62
CA PHE A 32 -7.73 -15.54 11.58
C PHE A 32 -8.77 -14.41 11.48
N ASP A 33 -10.06 -14.78 11.50
CA ASP A 33 -11.18 -13.85 11.34
C ASP A 33 -11.21 -12.78 12.45
N ALA A 34 -10.78 -13.13 13.67
CA ALA A 34 -10.79 -12.21 14.81
C ALA A 34 -9.71 -11.13 14.66
N GLU A 35 -8.53 -11.50 14.17
CA GLU A 35 -7.41 -10.63 13.88
C GLU A 35 -7.74 -9.72 12.71
N LEU A 36 -8.34 -10.25 11.63
CA LEU A 36 -8.81 -9.45 10.51
C LEU A 36 -9.89 -8.44 10.95
N GLN A 37 -10.82 -8.87 11.80
CA GLN A 37 -11.84 -8.00 12.38
C GLN A 37 -11.24 -6.89 13.25
N GLN A 38 -10.17 -7.17 13.98
CA GLN A 38 -9.45 -6.18 14.76
C GLN A 38 -8.69 -5.22 13.84
N LEU A 39 -8.01 -5.74 12.82
CA LEU A 39 -7.26 -4.96 11.83
C LEU A 39 -8.16 -3.95 11.11
N GLY A 40 -9.36 -4.36 10.68
CA GLY A 40 -10.34 -3.47 10.06
C GLY A 40 -10.83 -2.34 10.97
N ARG A 41 -10.82 -2.54 12.30
CA ARG A 41 -11.21 -1.54 13.31
C ARG A 41 -10.06 -0.61 13.72
N THR A 42 -8.82 -0.98 13.42
CA THR A 42 -7.65 -0.18 13.75
C THR A 42 -7.54 1.01 12.79
N PRO A 43 -7.35 2.25 13.30
CA PRO A 43 -7.04 3.40 12.46
C PRO A 43 -5.80 3.13 11.59
N TYR A 44 -5.83 3.56 10.33
CA TYR A 44 -4.78 3.26 9.34
C TYR A 44 -3.36 3.69 9.77
N ASP A 45 -3.26 4.77 10.56
CA ASP A 45 -2.01 5.33 11.08
C ASP A 45 -1.51 4.63 12.34
N GLN A 46 -2.29 3.69 12.88
CA GLN A 46 -1.99 2.89 14.06
C GLN A 46 -1.83 1.40 13.72
N ILE A 47 -2.03 1.00 12.47
CA ILE A 47 -1.79 -0.36 12.02
C ILE A 47 -0.28 -0.60 11.98
N GLU A 48 0.18 -1.61 12.71
CA GLU A 48 1.55 -2.10 12.57
C GLU A 48 1.65 -2.86 11.24
N PHE A 49 2.63 -2.51 10.40
CA PHE A 49 2.80 -3.17 9.09
C PHE A 49 3.00 -4.68 9.23
N GLY A 50 3.61 -5.11 10.34
CA GLY A 50 3.74 -6.53 10.68
C GLY A 50 2.40 -7.28 10.72
N ASP A 51 1.29 -6.61 11.06
CA ASP A 51 -0.06 -7.20 11.11
C ASP A 51 -0.73 -7.33 9.74
N LEU A 52 -0.19 -6.70 8.68
CA LEU A 52 -0.76 -6.80 7.32
C LEU A 52 -0.66 -8.22 6.76
N TRP A 53 0.16 -9.09 7.34
CA TRP A 53 0.22 -10.50 6.97
C TRP A 53 -1.14 -11.20 7.07
N TYR A 54 -2.00 -10.80 8.02
CA TYR A 54 -3.35 -11.34 8.15
C TYR A 54 -4.22 -11.05 6.92
N TYR A 55 -3.89 -10.02 6.13
CA TYR A 55 -4.68 -9.55 5.00
C TYR A 55 -4.03 -9.80 3.63
N HIS A 56 -2.70 -9.95 3.56
CA HIS A 56 -1.99 -10.15 2.28
C HIS A 56 -2.43 -11.42 1.53
N HIS A 57 -2.77 -12.49 2.24
CA HIS A 57 -3.24 -13.74 1.61
C HIS A 57 -4.69 -13.62 1.14
N ASP A 58 -5.49 -12.81 1.82
CA ASP A 58 -6.88 -12.57 1.46
C ASP A 58 -6.96 -11.95 0.06
N LEU A 59 -6.03 -11.02 -0.27
CA LEU A 59 -5.90 -10.43 -1.60
C LEU A 59 -5.78 -11.45 -2.74
N ALA A 60 -5.32 -12.68 -2.48
CA ALA A 60 -5.19 -13.74 -3.50
C ALA A 60 -6.34 -14.75 -3.52
N TYR A 61 -6.95 -15.03 -2.36
CA TYR A 61 -7.61 -16.32 -2.14
C TYR A 61 -9.05 -16.23 -1.62
N VAL A 62 -9.53 -15.06 -1.22
CA VAL A 62 -10.86 -14.93 -0.61
C VAL A 62 -11.71 -13.88 -1.35
N GLU A 63 -13.01 -13.91 -1.07
CA GLU A 63 -13.91 -12.85 -1.52
C GLU A 63 -13.67 -11.61 -0.67
N LEU A 64 -13.06 -10.59 -1.28
CA LEU A 64 -12.68 -9.36 -0.59
C LEU A 64 -13.90 -8.49 -0.29
N GLN A 65 -13.96 -8.00 0.94
CA GLN A 65 -14.94 -7.00 1.34
C GLN A 65 -14.53 -5.61 0.82
N PRO A 66 -15.33 -4.94 -0.02
CA PRO A 66 -14.95 -3.66 -0.63
C PRO A 66 -14.59 -2.55 0.37
N GLU A 67 -15.31 -2.44 1.48
CA GLU A 67 -15.01 -1.42 2.50
C GLU A 67 -13.71 -1.73 3.24
N LEU A 68 -13.46 -3.02 3.52
CA LEU A 68 -12.22 -3.45 4.17
C LEU A 68 -11.02 -3.24 3.25
N PHE A 69 -11.19 -3.58 1.97
CA PHE A 69 -10.20 -3.32 0.95
C PHE A 69 -9.87 -1.84 0.83
N ALA A 70 -10.87 -0.97 0.73
CA ALA A 70 -10.65 0.47 0.65
C ALA A 70 -9.88 1.00 1.89
N HIS A 71 -10.16 0.46 3.08
CA HIS A 71 -9.48 0.84 4.33
C HIS A 71 -8.04 0.33 4.43
N LEU A 72 -7.78 -0.94 4.10
CA LEU A 72 -6.49 -1.61 4.31
C LEU A 72 -5.51 -1.47 3.14
N PHE A 73 -6.00 -1.36 1.90
CA PHE A 73 -5.13 -1.27 0.73
C PHE A 73 -4.22 -0.03 0.72
N PRO A 74 -4.65 1.17 1.18
CA PRO A 74 -3.73 2.30 1.40
C PRO A 74 -2.57 1.99 2.34
N VAL A 75 -2.81 1.15 3.35
CA VAL A 75 -1.78 0.74 4.33
C VAL A 75 -0.79 -0.21 3.66
N CYS A 76 -1.27 -1.15 2.84
CA CYS A 76 -0.41 -2.03 2.03
C CYS A 76 0.48 -1.23 1.07
N LEU A 77 -0.07 -0.17 0.43
CA LEU A 77 0.72 0.71 -0.44
C LEU A 77 1.78 1.50 0.34
N MET A 78 1.48 1.92 1.57
CA MET A 78 2.44 2.63 2.41
C MET A 78 3.55 1.70 2.89
N ASP A 79 3.20 0.51 3.38
CA ASP A 79 4.18 -0.50 3.81
C ASP A 79 5.14 -0.84 2.65
N TRP A 80 4.59 -1.14 1.47
CA TRP A 80 5.39 -1.38 0.27
C TRP A 80 6.32 -0.19 -0.07
N HIS A 81 5.81 1.04 0.01
CA HIS A 81 6.62 2.24 -0.22
C HIS A 81 7.76 2.33 0.80
N CYS A 82 7.47 2.20 2.09
CA CYS A 82 8.46 2.24 3.16
C CYS A 82 9.53 1.16 3.01
N SER A 83 9.14 -0.08 2.72
CA SER A 83 10.04 -1.20 2.44
C SER A 83 10.93 -0.93 1.23
N LEU A 84 10.37 -0.36 0.16
CA LEU A 84 11.12 0.07 -1.02
C LEU A 84 12.14 1.16 -0.67
N ILE A 85 11.80 2.17 0.13
CA ILE A 85 12.75 3.24 0.48
C ILE A 85 13.85 2.72 1.42
N ALA A 86 13.50 1.86 2.38
CA ALA A 86 14.44 1.29 3.35
C ALA A 86 15.36 0.21 2.77
N ASN A 87 15.23 -0.12 1.47
CA ASN A 87 15.94 -1.23 0.83
C ASN A 87 15.78 -2.56 1.56
N GLN A 88 14.60 -2.77 2.14
CA GLN A 88 14.28 -4.00 2.85
C GLN A 88 13.99 -5.11 1.85
N THR A 89 14.32 -6.34 2.25
CA THR A 89 13.93 -7.53 1.49
C THR A 89 12.42 -7.68 1.52
N CYS A 90 11.82 -8.19 0.44
CA CYS A 90 10.38 -8.46 0.33
C CYS A 90 9.83 -9.55 1.29
N ALA A 91 10.58 -9.89 2.35
CA ALA A 91 10.28 -10.98 3.29
C ALA A 91 9.15 -10.64 4.28
N HIS A 92 8.83 -9.35 4.47
CA HIS A 92 7.74 -8.90 5.35
C HIS A 92 6.34 -9.01 4.72
N GLY A 93 6.20 -9.74 3.62
CA GLY A 93 4.92 -9.90 2.91
C GLY A 93 4.83 -9.11 1.61
N ASP A 94 5.81 -8.29 1.24
CA ASP A 94 5.81 -7.57 -0.06
C ASP A 94 5.74 -8.52 -1.26
N SER A 95 6.43 -9.68 -1.20
CA SER A 95 6.31 -10.68 -2.27
C SER A 95 4.91 -11.28 -2.33
N GLU A 96 4.23 -11.36 -1.18
CA GLU A 96 2.85 -11.82 -1.08
C GLU A 96 1.87 -10.74 -1.51
N PHE A 97 2.19 -9.46 -1.31
CA PHE A 97 1.42 -8.33 -1.82
C PHE A 97 1.38 -8.32 -3.36
N HIS A 98 2.54 -8.39 -4.03
CA HIS A 98 2.58 -8.45 -5.51
C HIS A 98 1.92 -9.71 -6.06
N LYS A 99 2.10 -10.85 -5.38
CA LYS A 99 1.42 -12.10 -5.73
C LYS A 99 -0.09 -11.99 -5.52
N GLY A 100 -0.53 -11.41 -4.41
CA GLY A 100 -1.92 -11.18 -4.02
C GLY A 100 -2.64 -10.35 -5.04
N VAL A 101 -2.13 -9.14 -5.29
CA VAL A 101 -2.67 -8.21 -6.28
C VAL A 101 -2.82 -8.84 -7.65
N ARG A 102 -1.83 -9.62 -8.10
CA ARG A 102 -1.87 -10.28 -9.42
C ARG A 102 -2.77 -11.52 -9.45
N GLN A 103 -2.77 -12.33 -8.40
CA GLN A 103 -3.46 -13.62 -8.38
C GLN A 103 -4.96 -13.47 -8.10
N GLY A 104 -5.36 -12.54 -7.24
CA GLY A 104 -6.77 -12.25 -6.96
C GLY A 104 -7.40 -11.22 -7.89
N ASP A 105 -6.71 -10.85 -8.98
CA ASP A 105 -7.17 -9.86 -9.96
C ASP A 105 -7.67 -8.53 -9.34
N VAL A 106 -7.02 -8.13 -8.24
CA VAL A 106 -7.46 -7.07 -7.34
C VAL A 106 -7.69 -5.73 -8.06
N PHE A 107 -6.90 -5.45 -9.10
CA PHE A 107 -7.02 -4.21 -9.87
C PHE A 107 -8.23 -4.19 -10.80
N ASP A 108 -8.69 -5.34 -11.24
CA ASP A 108 -9.83 -5.45 -12.14
C ASP A 108 -11.14 -5.59 -11.34
N GLU A 109 -11.10 -6.31 -10.21
CA GLU A 109 -12.26 -6.56 -9.35
C GLU A 109 -12.55 -5.43 -8.35
N MET A 110 -11.51 -4.84 -7.73
CA MET A 110 -11.68 -3.91 -6.59
C MET A 110 -11.45 -2.44 -6.93
N LEU A 111 -10.81 -2.13 -8.05
CA LEU A 111 -10.48 -0.76 -8.44
C LEU A 111 -11.32 -0.27 -9.61
N THR A 112 -11.81 0.96 -9.50
CA THR A 112 -12.24 1.70 -10.68
C THR A 112 -11.03 2.04 -11.56
N THR A 113 -11.27 2.31 -12.85
CA THR A 113 -10.20 2.74 -13.78
C THR A 113 -9.42 3.95 -13.27
N ALA A 114 -10.11 4.93 -12.65
CA ALA A 114 -9.47 6.11 -12.10
C ALA A 114 -8.59 5.79 -10.88
N GLN A 115 -9.02 4.85 -10.02
CA GLN A 115 -8.23 4.40 -8.87
C GLN A 115 -7.00 3.62 -9.33
N ARG A 116 -7.17 2.68 -10.28
CA ARG A 116 -6.08 1.92 -10.87
C ARG A 116 -4.98 2.82 -11.42
N MET A 117 -5.33 3.84 -12.22
CA MET A 117 -4.36 4.81 -12.73
C MET A 117 -3.58 5.54 -11.62
N GLN A 118 -4.25 5.89 -10.52
CA GLN A 118 -3.60 6.55 -9.39
C GLN A 118 -2.69 5.60 -8.60
N VAL A 119 -3.11 4.35 -8.40
CA VAL A 119 -2.30 3.29 -7.78
C VAL A 119 -1.04 3.02 -8.63
N GLU A 120 -1.19 2.89 -9.95
CA GLU A 120 -0.05 2.76 -10.88
C GLU A 120 0.90 3.96 -10.82
N SER A 121 0.36 5.17 -10.61
CA SER A 121 1.16 6.38 -10.39
C SER A 121 1.94 6.32 -9.07
N VAL A 122 1.35 5.78 -7.99
CA VAL A 122 2.03 5.58 -6.70
C VAL A 122 3.23 4.64 -6.84
N PHE A 123 3.07 3.51 -7.54
CA PHE A 123 4.19 2.59 -7.79
C PHE A 123 5.32 3.28 -8.55
N ARG A 124 4.97 4.01 -9.61
CA ARG A 124 5.92 4.75 -10.43
C ARG A 124 6.66 5.82 -9.65
N ASP A 125 5.94 6.66 -8.92
CA ASP A 125 6.52 7.76 -8.15
C ASP A 125 7.42 7.24 -7.03
N SER A 126 7.05 6.14 -6.37
CA SER A 126 7.88 5.51 -5.34
C SER A 126 9.21 4.99 -5.90
N MET A 127 9.18 4.34 -7.06
CA MET A 127 10.40 3.88 -7.73
C MET A 127 11.26 5.04 -8.21
N LEU A 128 10.66 6.08 -8.79
CA LEU A 128 11.39 7.29 -9.21
C LEU A 128 12.04 7.99 -8.01
N TYR A 129 11.30 8.11 -6.90
CA TYR A 129 11.81 8.70 -5.67
C TYR A 129 13.02 7.91 -5.12
N ARG A 130 12.95 6.59 -5.10
CA ARG A 130 14.09 5.73 -4.70
C ARG A 130 15.28 5.90 -5.65
N LEU A 131 15.07 5.94 -6.97
CA LEU A 131 16.14 6.16 -7.95
C LEU A 131 16.82 7.52 -7.77
N ASP A 132 16.05 8.56 -7.44
CA ASP A 132 16.58 9.89 -7.17
C ASP A 132 17.44 9.90 -5.89
N GLN A 133 17.03 9.16 -4.85
CA GLN A 133 17.85 8.98 -3.64
C GLN A 133 19.16 8.24 -3.91
N GLU A 134 19.13 7.15 -4.68
CA GLU A 134 20.34 6.35 -4.97
C GLU A 134 21.38 7.09 -5.81
N ARG A 135 20.92 7.95 -6.72
CA ARG A 135 21.80 8.73 -7.58
C ARG A 135 22.37 9.99 -6.89
N GLY A 136 22.01 10.22 -5.63
CA GLY A 136 22.41 11.43 -4.90
C GLY A 136 21.70 12.70 -5.40
N PHE A 137 20.57 12.58 -6.10
CA PHE A 137 19.73 13.71 -6.51
C PHE A 137 18.77 14.15 -5.41
N ALA A 138 19.05 13.81 -4.14
CA ALA A 138 18.36 14.41 -3.02
C ALA A 138 18.54 15.94 -3.11
N PHE A 139 17.53 16.60 -3.67
CA PHE A 139 17.50 18.03 -3.83
C PHE A 139 17.23 18.63 -2.46
N ASP A 140 18.29 18.71 -1.65
CA ASP A 140 18.30 19.60 -0.50
C ASP A 140 18.30 21.01 -1.08
N GLY A 141 17.28 21.82 -0.74
CA GLY A 141 17.13 23.18 -1.26
C GLY A 141 18.32 24.12 -0.94
N MET A 142 19.34 23.62 -0.24
CA MET A 142 20.60 24.29 0.04
C MET A 142 21.80 23.86 -0.82
N HIS A 143 21.71 22.84 -1.67
CA HIS A 143 22.84 22.42 -2.49
C HIS A 143 22.47 22.24 -3.96
N THR A 144 22.71 23.29 -4.73
CA THR A 144 23.00 23.16 -6.16
C THR A 144 24.30 22.36 -6.29
N PRO A 145 24.31 21.16 -6.92
CA PRO A 145 25.55 20.54 -7.32
C PRO A 145 26.16 21.43 -8.40
N ALA A 146 27.36 21.93 -8.16
CA ALA A 146 28.15 22.61 -9.18
C ALA A 146 28.39 21.61 -10.33
N PHE A 147 27.92 21.95 -11.52
CA PHE A 147 28.51 21.41 -12.74
C PHE A 147 30.01 21.73 -12.73
N GLY A 148 30.82 20.77 -13.19
CA GLY A 148 32.27 20.91 -13.33
C GLY A 148 32.71 21.98 -14.32
#